data_AF-A0A7Y9N4C8-F1
#
_entry.id   AF-A0A7Y9N4C8-F1
#
_cell.length_a   1.000
_cell.length_b   1.000
_cell.length_c   1.000
_cell.angle_alpha   90.00
_cell.angle_beta   90.00
_cell.angle_gamma   90.00
#
_symmetry.space_group_name_H-M   'P 1'
#
loop_
_entity.id
_entity.type
_entity.pdbx_description
1 polymer ?
#
loop_
_entity_poly.entity_id
_entity_poly.type
_entity_poly.pdbx_seq_one_letter_code
_entity_poly.pdbx_strand_id
1 'polypeptide(L)' 'MAPRRRPRGSLVDPVPLGYVVERSAKERLDRLADQAAVSSAVMFEHIIEHLELTSRGLPVTWPEQELHDGELPIDAA' A
#
# COMPACT_ATOMS: atom_id res chain seq x y z
N MET A 1 11.74 2.00 20.71
CA MET A 1 10.74 0.97 21.07
C MET A 1 11.12 -0.32 20.34
N ALA A 2 11.11 -1.48 20.99
CA ALA A 2 11.45 -2.74 20.30
C ALA A 2 10.38 -3.05 19.25
N PRO A 3 10.75 -3.42 18.00
CA PRO A 3 9.76 -3.70 16.97
C PRO A 3 8.86 -4.85 17.41
N ARG A 4 7.54 -4.64 17.39
CA ARG A 4 6.55 -5.71 17.61
C ARG A 4 6.75 -6.76 16.51
N ARG A 5 7.39 -7.87 16.86
CA ARG A 5 7.65 -8.98 15.94
C ARG A 5 6.35 -9.74 15.73
N ARG A 6 6.03 -10.04 14.47
CA ARG A 6 4.94 -10.95 14.13
C ARG A 6 5.15 -12.31 14.83
N PRO A 7 4.07 -13.02 15.20
CA PRO A 7 4.17 -14.39 15.67
C PRO A 7 4.93 -15.27 14.67
N ARG A 8 5.83 -16.12 15.16
CA ARG A 8 6.53 -17.12 14.33
C ARG A 8 5.50 -18.06 13.69
N GLY A 9 5.66 -18.36 12.41
CA GLY A 9 4.76 -19.26 11.66
C GLY A 9 3.45 -18.61 11.16
N SER A 10 3.28 -17.30 11.31
CA SER A 10 2.11 -16.58 10.79
C SER A 10 2.15 -16.34 9.27
N LEU A 11 3.29 -16.55 8.63
CA LEU A 11 3.50 -16.33 7.21
C LEU A 11 3.51 -17.68 6.48
N VAL A 12 2.72 -17.80 5.41
CA VAL A 12 2.65 -19.00 4.56
C VAL A 12 3.72 -18.96 3.48
N ASP A 13 3.83 -17.84 2.75
CA ASP A 13 4.83 -17.64 1.69
C ASP A 13 5.42 -16.21 1.77
N PRO A 14 6.45 -16.00 2.61
CA PRO A 14 6.98 -14.67 2.87
C PRO A 14 7.93 -14.18 1.76
N VAL A 15 7.64 -13.02 1.17
CA VAL A 15 8.51 -12.32 0.21
C VAL A 15 9.06 -11.02 0.82
N PRO A 16 10.38 -10.75 0.77
CA PRO A 16 10.96 -9.53 1.31
C PRO A 16 10.67 -8.31 0.42
N LEU A 17 10.25 -7.20 1.03
CA LEU A 17 10.08 -5.90 0.37
C LEU A 17 11.41 -5.13 0.40
N GLY A 18 12.11 -5.07 -0.74
CA GLY A 18 13.50 -4.60 -0.84
C GLY A 18 13.70 -3.20 -1.44
N TYR A 19 12.71 -2.31 -1.35
CA TYR A 19 12.77 -0.98 -1.97
C TYR A 19 13.18 0.14 -0.99
N VAL A 20 13.81 1.17 -1.53
CA VAL A 20 14.17 2.40 -0.80
C VAL A 20 13.00 3.38 -0.86
N VAL A 21 12.59 3.91 0.29
CA VAL A 21 11.52 4.91 0.41
C VAL A 21 11.99 6.11 1.19
N GLU A 22 11.27 7.23 1.03
CA GLU A 22 11.47 8.42 1.85
C GLU A 22 11.29 8.12 3.34
N ARG A 23 12.18 8.71 4.16
CA ARG A 23 12.16 8.53 5.62
C ARG A 23 10.81 8.91 6.23
N SER A 24 10.26 10.04 5.79
CA SER A 24 8.98 10.57 6.29
C SER A 24 7.82 9.61 6.04
N ALA A 25 7.81 8.93 4.89
CA ALA A 25 6.81 7.93 4.56
C ALA A 25 6.94 6.70 5.45
N LYS A 26 8.17 6.22 5.68
CA LYS A 26 8.43 5.11 6.60
C LYS A 26 8.00 5.42 8.03
N GLU A 27 8.37 6.59 8.55
CA GLU A 27 8.01 7.01 9.91
C GLU A 27 6.49 7.19 10.07
N ARG A 28 5.79 7.57 9.00
CA ARG A 28 4.32 7.60 8.99
C ARG A 28 3.73 6.19 9.09
N LEU A 29 4.23 5.25 8.29
CA LEU A 29 3.77 3.85 8.33
C LEU A 29 4.00 3.21 9.70
N ASP A 30 5.20 3.40 10.26
CA ASP A 30 5.57 2.85 11.57
C ASP A 30 4.67 3.41 12.69
N ARG A 31 4.36 4.72 12.67
CA ARG A 31 3.42 5.33 13.62
C ARG A 31 2.01 4.74 13.53
N LEU A 32 1.50 4.53 12.31
CA LEU A 32 0.18 3.91 12.11
C LEU A 32 0.19 2.48 12.66
N ALA A 33 1.23 1.70 12.37
CA ALA A 33 1.38 0.34 12.88
C ALA A 33 1.43 0.30 14.41
N ASP A 34 2.17 1.22 15.03
CA ASP A 34 2.27 1.35 16.49
C ASP A 34 0.91 1.67 17.12
N GLN A 35 0.13 2.58 16.52
CA GLN A 35 -1.23 2.92 16.99
C GLN A 35 -2.19 1.74 16.90
N ALA A 36 -2.07 0.94 15.84
CA ALA A 36 -2.85 -0.29 15.67
C ALA A 36 -2.28 -1.50 16.46
N ALA A 37 -1.18 -1.31 17.21
CA ALA A 37 -0.48 -2.35 17.96
C ALA A 37 -0.02 -3.56 17.11
N VAL A 38 0.25 -3.34 15.82
CA VAL A 38 0.72 -4.35 14.87
C VAL A 38 2.13 -4.04 14.36
N SER A 39 2.73 -4.93 13.56
CA SER A 39 4.00 -4.63 12.89
C SER A 39 3.76 -3.79 11.63
N SER A 40 4.78 -3.05 11.18
CA SER A 40 4.69 -2.26 9.94
C SER A 40 4.37 -3.11 8.70
N ALA A 41 4.78 -4.38 8.70
CA ALA A 41 4.42 -5.33 7.65
C ALA A 41 2.92 -5.72 7.67
N VAL A 42 2.30 -5.84 8.85
CA VAL A 42 0.84 -6.05 8.97
C VAL A 42 0.11 -4.82 8.48
N MET A 43 0.55 -3.64 8.93
CA MET A 43 -0.07 -2.40 8.49
C MET A 43 0.03 -2.22 6.98
N PHE A 44 1.18 -2.56 6.39
CA PHE A 44 1.35 -2.52 4.93
C PHE A 44 0.40 -3.48 4.21
N GLU A 45 0.35 -4.76 4.60
CA GLU A 45 -0.56 -5.75 4.01
C GLU A 45 -2.03 -5.29 4.12
N HIS A 46 -2.42 -4.77 5.29
CA HIS A 46 -3.76 -4.24 5.52
C HIS A 46 -4.09 -3.07 4.60
N ILE A 47 -3.17 -2.11 4.43
CA ILE A 47 -3.37 -0.97 3.52
C ILE A 47 -3.52 -1.44 2.07
N ILE A 48 -2.72 -2.42 1.63
CA ILE A 48 -2.78 -2.95 0.26
C ILE A 48 -4.10 -3.70 0.02
N GLU A 49 -4.56 -4.50 0.97
CA GLU A 49 -5.82 -5.25 0.87
C GLU A 49 -7.05 -4.33 0.76
N HIS A 50 -7.01 -3.16 1.40
CA HIS A 50 -8.12 -2.20 1.45
C HIS A 50 -7.92 -1.00 0.51
N LEU A 51 -6.95 -1.07 -0.39
CA LEU A 51 -6.67 0.02 -1.31
C LEU A 51 -7.79 0.11 -2.34
N GLU A 52 -8.51 1.23 -2.35
CA GLU A 52 -9.51 1.48 -3.38
C GLU A 52 -8.82 1.72 -4.72
N LEU A 53 -9.23 0.93 -5.71
CA LEU A 53 -8.69 0.98 -7.06
C LEU A 53 -9.71 1.57 -8.04
N THR A 54 -9.20 2.31 -9.01
CA THR A 54 -9.90 2.73 -10.22
C THR A 54 -10.21 1.52 -11.11
N SER A 55 -11.05 1.71 -12.13
CA SER A 55 -11.32 0.69 -13.16
C SER A 55 -10.06 0.22 -13.90
N ARG A 56 -8.96 0.99 -13.84
CA ARG A 56 -7.65 0.67 -14.43
C ARG A 56 -6.73 -0.10 -13.49
N GLY A 57 -7.17 -0.44 -12.28
CA GLY A 57 -6.37 -1.16 -11.29
C GLY A 57 -5.31 -0.30 -10.57
N LEU A 58 -5.43 1.03 -10.65
CA LEU A 58 -4.56 1.98 -9.95
C LEU A 58 -5.26 2.56 -8.73
N PRO A 59 -4.52 2.96 -7.67
CA PRO A 59 -5.11 3.63 -6.52
C PRO A 59 -5.91 4.87 -6.94
N VAL A 60 -7.06 5.12 -6.32
CA VAL A 60 -7.91 6.29 -6.65
C VAL A 60 -7.21 7.64 -6.44
N THR A 61 -6.19 7.69 -5.58
CA THR A 61 -5.37 8.89 -5.35
C THR A 61 -4.21 9.02 -6.33
N TRP A 62 -4.02 8.05 -7.22
CA TRP A 62 -2.95 8.07 -8.21
C TRP A 62 -3.30 9.08 -9.32
N PRO A 63 -2.33 9.88 -9.80
CA PRO A 63 -2.58 10.82 -10.88
C PRO A 63 -3.20 10.11 -12.09
N GLU A 64 -4.25 10.72 -12.63
CA GLU A 64 -4.92 10.23 -13.83
C GLU A 64 -3.88 10.02 -14.93
N GLN A 65 -3.80 8.79 -15.41
CA GLN A 65 -2.89 8.46 -16.50
C GLN A 65 -3.48 9.06 -17.79
N GLU A 66 -2.62 9.61 -18.65
CA GLU A 66 -3.04 10.02 -19.98
C GLU A 66 -3.76 8.85 -20.66
N LEU A 67 -4.90 9.15 -21.28
CA LEU A 67 -5.64 8.20 -22.11
C LEU A 67 -4.64 7.54 -23.06
N HIS A 68 -4.64 6.21 -23.11
CA HIS A 68 -3.83 5.54 -24.12
C HIS A 68 -4.37 5.94 -25.49
N ASP A 69 -3.48 6.14 -26.47
CA ASP A 69 -3.85 6.52 -27.84
C ASP A 69 -4.99 5.62 -28.35
N GLY A 70 -6.19 6.20 -28.47
CA GLY A 70 -7.41 5.50 -28.91
C GLY A 70 -8.53 5.36 -27.87
N GLU A 71 -8.35 5.77 -26.61
CA GLU A 71 -9.45 5.80 -25.62
C GLU A 71 -10.28 7.09 -25.77
N LEU A 72 -11.58 6.95 -26.06
CA LEU A 72 -12.52 8.07 -26.04
C LEU A 72 -12.94 8.37 -24.59
N PRO A 73 -13.01 9.65 -24.17
CA PRO A 73 -13.54 10.03 -22.87
C PRO A 73 -14.98 9.53 -22.70
N ILE A 74 -15.25 8.81 -21.61
CA ILE A 74 -16.56 8.20 -21.34
C ILE A 74 -17.64 9.27 -21.05
N ASP A 75 -17.26 10.52 -20.75
CA ASP A 75 -18.18 11.64 -20.51
C ASP A 75 -18.54 12.46 -21.76
N ALA A 76 -18.29 11.94 -22.96
CA ALA A 76 -18.81 12.52 -24.20
C ALA A 76 -20.23 11.99 -24.51
N ALA A 77 -21.22 12.35 -23.69
CA ALA A 77 -22.64 12.12 -23.96
C ALA A 77 -23.49 13.36 -23.64
#